data_AF-A0A8J6YGE1-F1
#
_entry.id   AF-A0A8J6YGE1-F1
#
_cell.length_a   1.000
_cell.length_b   1.000
_cell.length_c   1.000
_cell.angle_alpha   90.00
_cell.angle_beta   90.00
_cell.angle_gamma   90.00
#
_symmetry.space_group_name_H-M   'P 1'
#
loop_
_entity.id
_entity.type
_entity.pdbx_description
1 polymer ?
#
loop_
_entity_poly.entity_id
_entity_poly.type
_entity_poly.pdbx_seq_one_letter_code
_entity_poly.pdbx_strand_id
1 'polypeptide(L)'
;MPESHEWQRIWPWIGPALLVIVVLAGGALLDAAANELREEWLVRAFLIIGVLAIVSYVMLVHLPQRRTARDLRSLQESYRKQCDALAQTLDELKHGDMVAAGETAAPLPDEMREAVEGASRALAALIQQIQSSSVEVSIAAGTVQRTSAELVLASSQQAADVVEITATTEELARTAGQIARNAASQADLAAHAEETGDAGAASVEAAVAGVEAVRQHVEAIAGRADTLGNRSREIYRILDLITEIAQETHILALNAAIEASDAGEYGERFSVVAEEVRRLAERSRESVDSVRSHLDEFAGSIRGMVVATEEGTKAAQQVLHQSRASEDAITTLRTALADTAQAAREISLATQEQRTASDQVVMTLREVSEVVQRIADGLSEYTGASDRLNHLALSIQLLTQSFRIESPHSLKHELSRWTERLRDFTGNLEAVEGLLDELLEECSYVELVYLVDRSGSMICFVVNRELVGGRELPGSAAVGQSYADRQWFQAVAREERSAVTPIYDSLLTGDPCFTIAVAVQDTAGVMVGTLGIDVNLLNWTRI
;
A
#
# COMPACT_ATOMS: atom_id res chain seq x y z
N MET A 1 -75.11 -22.67 -33.21
CA MET A 1 -76.30 -22.26 -33.98
C MET A 1 -76.08 -22.63 -35.45
N PRO A 2 -76.70 -23.71 -35.97
CA PRO A 2 -76.42 -24.22 -37.32
C PRO A 2 -77.33 -23.67 -38.43
N GLU A 3 -78.39 -22.91 -38.11
CA GLU A 3 -79.45 -22.57 -39.09
C GLU A 3 -79.16 -21.36 -39.99
N SER A 4 -78.07 -20.61 -39.79
CA SER A 4 -77.79 -19.39 -40.57
C SER A 4 -77.09 -19.62 -41.92
N HIS A 5 -76.60 -20.83 -42.19
CA HIS A 5 -75.79 -21.11 -43.38
C HIS A 5 -76.62 -21.36 -44.65
N GLU A 6 -77.84 -21.89 -44.52
CA GLU A 6 -78.73 -22.15 -45.66
C GLU A 6 -79.33 -20.85 -46.23
N TRP A 7 -79.75 -19.94 -45.34
CA TRP A 7 -80.32 -18.65 -45.74
C TRP A 7 -79.31 -17.76 -46.49
N GLN A 8 -78.03 -17.75 -46.09
CA GLN A 8 -76.99 -17.00 -46.78
C GLN A 8 -76.67 -17.52 -48.19
N ARG A 9 -76.94 -18.81 -48.46
CA ARG A 9 -76.73 -19.42 -49.78
C ARG A 9 -77.85 -19.09 -50.76
N ILE A 10 -79.08 -18.94 -50.25
CA ILE A 10 -80.30 -18.70 -51.06
C ILE A 10 -80.54 -17.20 -51.25
N TRP A 11 -80.28 -16.36 -50.25
CA TRP A 11 -80.51 -14.89 -50.27
C TRP A 11 -80.03 -14.15 -51.52
N PRO A 12 -78.82 -14.43 -52.07
CA PRO A 12 -78.32 -13.72 -53.25
C PRO A 12 -79.10 -14.03 -54.54
N TRP A 13 -79.85 -15.14 -54.53
CA TRP A 13 -80.65 -15.62 -55.66
C TRP A 13 -82.13 -15.23 -55.57
N ILE A 14 -82.61 -14.78 -54.39
CA ILE A 14 -84.00 -14.37 -54.19
C ILE A 14 -84.38 -13.19 -55.09
N GLY A 15 -83.54 -12.14 -55.14
CA GLY A 15 -83.77 -10.97 -55.98
C GLY A 15 -83.88 -11.29 -57.49
N PRO A 16 -82.87 -11.96 -58.10
CA PRO A 16 -82.95 -12.39 -59.49
C PRO A 16 -84.11 -13.35 -59.77
N ALA A 17 -84.39 -14.30 -58.85
CA ALA A 17 -85.48 -15.25 -59.01
C ALA A 17 -86.85 -14.56 -58.97
N LEU A 18 -87.07 -13.60 -58.07
CA LEU A 18 -88.29 -12.78 -58.04
C LEU A 18 -88.46 -11.98 -59.33
N LEU A 19 -87.37 -11.40 -59.85
CA LEU A 19 -87.39 -10.63 -61.09
C LEU A 19 -87.74 -11.52 -62.30
N VAL A 20 -87.18 -12.72 -62.37
CA VAL A 20 -87.54 -13.74 -63.38
C VAL A 20 -89.01 -14.15 -63.25
N ILE A 21 -89.49 -14.42 -62.04
CA ILE A 21 -90.89 -14.80 -61.79
C ILE A 21 -91.85 -13.67 -62.20
N VAL A 22 -91.55 -12.41 -61.84
CA VAL A 22 -92.36 -11.24 -62.21
C VAL A 22 -92.38 -11.03 -63.72
N VAL A 23 -91.23 -11.20 -64.40
CA VAL A 23 -91.15 -11.08 -65.87
C VAL A 23 -91.90 -12.22 -66.57
N LEU A 24 -91.81 -13.47 -66.09
CA LEU A 24 -92.52 -14.60 -66.68
C LEU A 24 -94.03 -14.54 -66.42
N ALA A 25 -94.44 -14.20 -65.19
CA ALA A 25 -95.85 -14.07 -64.84
C ALA A 25 -96.51 -12.87 -65.54
N GLY A 26 -95.81 -11.73 -65.60
CA GLY A 26 -96.25 -10.56 -66.35
C GLY A 26 -96.36 -10.83 -67.85
N GLY A 27 -95.40 -11.59 -68.42
CA GLY A 27 -95.43 -12.02 -69.81
C GLY A 27 -96.61 -12.94 -70.12
N ALA A 28 -96.90 -13.92 -69.27
CA ALA A 28 -98.03 -14.84 -69.44
C ALA A 28 -99.40 -14.13 -69.31
N LEU A 29 -99.52 -13.16 -68.39
CA LEU A 29 -100.71 -12.30 -68.29
C LEU A 29 -100.90 -11.41 -69.53
N LEU A 30 -99.81 -10.86 -70.05
CA LEU A 30 -99.82 -10.08 -71.29
C LEU A 30 -100.16 -10.95 -72.51
N ASP A 31 -99.69 -12.19 -72.56
CA ASP A 31 -99.98 -13.15 -73.64
C ASP A 31 -101.45 -13.57 -73.64
N ALA A 32 -102.00 -13.85 -72.45
CA ALA A 32 -103.43 -14.12 -72.27
C ALA A 32 -104.31 -12.93 -72.71
N ALA A 33 -103.89 -11.69 -72.43
CA ALA A 33 -104.59 -10.48 -72.83
C ALA A 33 -104.40 -10.13 -74.33
N ALA A 34 -103.21 -10.37 -74.89
CA ALA A 34 -102.88 -10.08 -76.29
C ALA A 34 -103.55 -11.04 -77.28
N ASN A 35 -103.90 -12.25 -76.85
CA ASN A 35 -104.59 -13.25 -77.67
C ASN A 35 -106.03 -12.83 -78.04
N GLU A 36 -106.67 -11.97 -77.24
CA GLU A 36 -107.95 -11.34 -77.58
C GLU A 36 -107.81 -10.14 -78.55
N LEU A 37 -106.66 -9.46 -78.56
CA LEU A 37 -106.40 -8.23 -79.32
C LEU A 37 -105.54 -8.42 -80.58
N ARG A 38 -105.01 -9.63 -80.83
CA ARG A 38 -104.16 -9.98 -82.00
C ARG A 38 -102.83 -9.20 -82.09
N GLU A 39 -102.29 -8.73 -80.97
CA GLU A 39 -101.03 -7.94 -80.91
C GLU A 39 -99.87 -8.65 -80.19
N GLU A 40 -99.33 -9.72 -80.80
CA GLU A 40 -98.21 -10.52 -80.23
C GLU A 40 -96.91 -9.72 -79.98
N TRP A 41 -96.75 -8.54 -80.58
CA TRP A 41 -95.52 -7.74 -80.46
C TRP A 41 -95.34 -7.16 -79.04
N LEU A 42 -96.43 -6.90 -78.31
CA LEU A 42 -96.40 -6.36 -76.93
C LEU A 42 -95.78 -7.37 -75.95
N VAL A 43 -96.13 -8.65 -76.09
CA VAL A 43 -95.58 -9.74 -75.27
C VAL A 43 -94.07 -9.87 -75.49
N ARG A 44 -93.63 -9.83 -76.76
CA ARG A 44 -92.20 -9.89 -77.11
C ARG A 44 -91.43 -8.68 -76.58
N ALA A 45 -91.99 -7.48 -76.68
CA ALA A 45 -91.37 -6.26 -76.15
C ALA A 45 -91.23 -6.31 -74.61
N PHE A 46 -92.25 -6.77 -73.89
CA PHE A 46 -92.22 -6.93 -72.44
C PHE A 46 -91.15 -7.94 -72.00
N LEU A 47 -91.06 -9.09 -72.67
CA LEU A 47 -90.05 -10.11 -72.37
C LEU A 47 -88.62 -9.59 -72.63
N ILE A 48 -88.39 -8.83 -73.71
CA ILE A 48 -87.08 -8.22 -74.01
C ILE A 48 -86.70 -7.21 -72.91
N ILE A 49 -87.62 -6.35 -72.49
CA ILE A 49 -87.39 -5.38 -71.41
C ILE A 49 -87.12 -6.12 -70.09
N GLY A 50 -87.85 -7.19 -69.81
CA GLY A 50 -87.64 -8.03 -68.64
C GLY A 50 -86.25 -8.69 -68.62
N VAL A 51 -85.80 -9.25 -69.75
CA VAL A 51 -84.44 -9.80 -69.88
C VAL A 51 -83.39 -8.71 -69.68
N LEU A 52 -83.57 -7.53 -70.28
CA LEU A 52 -82.66 -6.38 -70.09
C LEU A 52 -82.60 -5.93 -68.62
N ALA A 53 -83.73 -5.92 -67.91
CA ALA A 53 -83.78 -5.59 -66.49
C ALA A 53 -83.04 -6.64 -65.62
N ILE A 54 -83.18 -7.93 -65.94
CA ILE A 54 -82.44 -9.01 -65.26
C ILE A 54 -80.93 -8.87 -65.51
N VAL A 55 -80.51 -8.68 -66.76
CA VAL A 55 -79.10 -8.49 -67.13
C VAL A 55 -78.52 -7.25 -66.44
N SER A 56 -79.25 -6.13 -66.46
CA SER A 56 -78.90 -4.89 -65.78
C SER A 56 -78.71 -5.12 -64.27
N TYR A 57 -79.64 -5.80 -63.60
CA TYR A 57 -79.53 -6.13 -62.17
C TYR A 57 -78.32 -7.03 -61.87
N VAL A 58 -78.09 -8.08 -62.67
CA VAL A 58 -76.95 -8.98 -62.48
C VAL A 58 -75.62 -8.22 -62.66
N MET A 59 -75.55 -7.32 -63.62
CA MET A 59 -74.34 -6.55 -63.94
C MET A 59 -74.07 -5.40 -62.95
N LEU A 60 -75.09 -4.62 -62.59
CA LEU A 60 -74.97 -3.42 -61.74
C LEU A 60 -75.07 -3.69 -60.24
N VAL A 61 -75.67 -4.82 -59.83
CA VAL A 61 -75.91 -5.11 -58.41
C VAL A 61 -75.24 -6.41 -58.01
N HIS A 62 -75.58 -7.53 -58.64
CA HIS A 62 -75.15 -8.85 -58.14
C HIS A 62 -73.65 -9.11 -58.30
N LEU A 63 -73.07 -8.79 -59.46
CA LEU A 63 -71.64 -8.94 -59.73
C LEU A 63 -70.77 -8.05 -58.82
N PRO A 64 -71.03 -6.73 -58.68
CA PRO A 64 -70.32 -5.88 -57.73
C PRO A 64 -70.48 -6.38 -56.29
N GLN A 65 -71.69 -6.75 -55.86
CA GLN A 65 -71.93 -7.25 -54.51
C GLN A 65 -71.10 -8.51 -54.21
N ARG A 66 -70.99 -9.45 -55.16
CA ARG A 66 -70.13 -10.63 -55.01
C ARG A 66 -68.64 -10.29 -55.04
N ARG A 67 -68.22 -9.30 -55.82
CA ARG A 67 -66.83 -8.81 -55.83
C ARG A 67 -66.47 -8.20 -54.47
N THR A 68 -67.23 -7.21 -54.02
CA THR A 68 -67.03 -6.57 -52.72
C THR A 68 -67.10 -7.56 -51.55
N ALA A 69 -67.99 -8.54 -51.59
CA ALA A 69 -68.06 -9.58 -50.56
C ALA A 69 -66.82 -10.52 -50.56
N ARG A 70 -66.22 -10.78 -51.72
CA ARG A 70 -64.94 -11.52 -51.79
C ARG A 70 -63.78 -10.65 -51.32
N ASP A 71 -63.72 -9.39 -51.76
CA ASP A 71 -62.66 -8.45 -51.41
C ASP A 71 -62.66 -8.14 -49.91
N LEU A 72 -63.83 -8.02 -49.28
CA LEU A 72 -63.95 -7.87 -47.83
C LEU A 72 -63.50 -9.12 -47.09
N ARG A 73 -63.80 -10.33 -47.59
CA ARG A 73 -63.34 -11.58 -46.99
C ARG A 73 -61.83 -11.73 -47.08
N SER A 74 -61.24 -11.45 -48.25
CA SER A 74 -59.78 -11.51 -48.40
C SER A 74 -59.09 -10.43 -47.56
N LEU A 75 -59.65 -9.22 -47.46
CA LEU A 75 -59.14 -8.17 -46.56
C LEU A 75 -59.24 -8.60 -45.09
N GLN A 76 -60.36 -9.20 -44.67
CA GLN A 76 -60.55 -9.68 -43.30
C GLN A 76 -59.61 -10.85 -42.97
N GLU A 77 -59.38 -11.77 -43.91
CA GLU A 77 -58.40 -12.85 -43.78
C GLU A 77 -56.96 -12.31 -43.70
N SER A 78 -56.59 -11.33 -44.55
CA SER A 78 -55.28 -10.67 -44.49
C SER A 78 -55.07 -9.92 -43.19
N TYR A 79 -56.07 -9.16 -42.72
CA TYR A 79 -56.01 -8.44 -41.45
C TYR A 79 -55.88 -9.40 -40.27
N ARG A 80 -56.65 -10.50 -40.26
CA ARG A 80 -56.53 -11.54 -39.25
C ARG A 80 -55.14 -12.17 -39.23
N LYS A 81 -54.60 -12.53 -40.40
CA LYS A 81 -53.23 -13.07 -40.52
C LYS A 81 -52.18 -12.08 -40.00
N GLN A 82 -52.33 -10.79 -40.27
CA GLN A 82 -51.44 -9.75 -39.77
C GLN A 82 -51.55 -9.59 -38.24
N CYS A 83 -52.77 -9.64 -37.68
CA CYS A 83 -52.96 -9.62 -36.22
C CYS A 83 -52.33 -10.85 -35.55
N ASP A 84 -52.53 -12.03 -36.13
CA ASP A 84 -51.97 -13.28 -35.62
C ASP A 84 -50.42 -13.25 -35.70
N ALA A 85 -49.86 -12.78 -36.82
CA ALA A 85 -48.41 -12.61 -36.99
C ALA A 85 -47.83 -11.58 -36.00
N LEU A 86 -48.48 -10.44 -35.81
CA LEU A 86 -48.05 -9.42 -34.85
C LEU A 86 -48.10 -9.95 -33.41
N ALA A 87 -49.16 -10.67 -33.06
CA ALA A 87 -49.29 -11.30 -31.75
C ALA A 87 -48.16 -12.31 -31.52
N GLN A 88 -47.85 -13.14 -32.52
CA GLN A 88 -46.76 -14.11 -32.46
C GLN A 88 -45.40 -13.42 -32.33
N THR A 89 -45.10 -12.40 -33.14
CA THR A 89 -43.87 -11.60 -33.02
C THR A 89 -43.70 -10.96 -31.64
N LEU A 90 -44.76 -10.38 -31.07
CA LEU A 90 -44.70 -9.81 -29.73
C LEU A 90 -44.52 -10.89 -28.66
N ASP A 91 -45.05 -12.10 -28.89
CA ASP A 91 -44.84 -13.24 -28.02
C ASP A 91 -43.38 -13.70 -28.03
N GLU A 92 -42.75 -13.80 -29.20
CA GLU A 92 -41.32 -14.12 -29.33
C GLU A 92 -40.44 -13.06 -28.66
N LEU A 93 -40.75 -11.77 -28.86
CA LEU A 93 -40.03 -10.66 -28.19
C LEU A 93 -40.19 -10.72 -26.67
N LYS A 94 -41.39 -11.01 -26.17
CA LYS A 94 -41.65 -11.20 -24.73
C LYS A 94 -40.82 -12.35 -24.16
N HIS A 95 -40.53 -13.37 -24.96
CA HIS A 95 -39.67 -14.50 -24.61
C HIS A 95 -38.17 -14.26 -24.86
N GLY A 96 -37.81 -13.03 -25.25
CA GLY A 96 -36.43 -12.63 -25.50
C GLY A 96 -35.83 -13.32 -26.73
N ASP A 97 -36.65 -13.84 -27.65
CA ASP A 97 -36.19 -14.42 -28.91
C ASP A 97 -36.28 -13.41 -30.04
N MET A 98 -35.17 -12.72 -30.27
CA MET A 98 -35.08 -11.63 -31.24
C MET A 98 -34.99 -12.16 -32.68
N VAL A 99 -34.53 -13.41 -32.85
CA VAL A 99 -34.37 -14.06 -34.15
C VAL A 99 -35.72 -14.59 -34.62
N ALA A 100 -36.43 -15.34 -33.76
CA ALA A 100 -37.77 -15.83 -34.07
C ALA A 100 -38.76 -14.68 -34.30
N ALA A 101 -38.66 -13.60 -33.53
CA ALA A 101 -39.47 -12.39 -33.74
C ALA A 101 -39.30 -11.77 -35.15
N GLY A 102 -38.09 -11.84 -35.71
CA GLY A 102 -37.82 -11.39 -37.08
C GLY A 102 -38.48 -12.29 -38.14
N GLU A 103 -38.44 -13.60 -37.93
CA GLU A 103 -39.08 -14.59 -38.82
C GLU A 103 -40.61 -14.48 -38.82
N THR A 104 -41.22 -14.35 -37.63
CA THR A 104 -42.69 -14.24 -37.50
C THR A 104 -43.23 -12.90 -37.98
N ALA A 105 -42.37 -11.88 -38.14
CA ALA A 105 -42.73 -10.58 -38.69
C ALA A 105 -42.83 -10.58 -40.23
N ALA A 106 -42.37 -11.62 -40.92
CA ALA A 106 -42.40 -11.71 -42.38
C ALA A 106 -43.78 -11.49 -43.05
N PRO A 107 -44.93 -11.91 -42.46
CA PRO A 107 -46.26 -11.67 -43.04
C PRO A 107 -46.82 -10.26 -42.81
N LEU A 108 -46.13 -9.43 -42.02
CA LEU A 108 -46.58 -8.07 -41.69
C LEU A 108 -46.37 -7.09 -42.86
N PRO A 109 -47.12 -5.98 -42.90
CA PRO A 109 -46.82 -4.88 -43.82
C PRO A 109 -45.39 -4.34 -43.60
N ASP A 110 -44.74 -3.87 -44.66
CA ASP A 110 -43.34 -3.46 -44.63
C ASP A 110 -43.01 -2.45 -43.52
N GLU A 111 -43.86 -1.43 -43.30
CA GLU A 111 -43.65 -0.43 -42.24
C GLU A 111 -43.64 -1.04 -40.83
N MET A 112 -44.50 -2.04 -40.57
CA MET A 112 -44.57 -2.71 -39.27
C MET A 112 -43.40 -3.69 -39.10
N ARG A 113 -43.06 -4.40 -40.18
CA ARG A 113 -41.92 -5.34 -40.22
C ARG A 113 -40.61 -4.61 -39.95
N GLU A 114 -40.35 -3.48 -40.63
CA GLU A 114 -39.17 -2.64 -40.40
C GLU A 114 -39.10 -2.11 -38.96
N ALA A 115 -40.24 -1.73 -38.37
CA ALA A 115 -40.29 -1.27 -36.98
C ALA A 115 -39.93 -2.39 -35.99
N VAL A 116 -40.45 -3.61 -36.19
CA VAL A 116 -40.10 -4.78 -35.38
C VAL A 116 -38.62 -5.14 -35.56
N GLU A 117 -38.13 -5.27 -36.79
CA GLU A 117 -36.73 -5.59 -37.07
C GLU A 117 -35.78 -4.54 -36.48
N GLY A 118 -36.16 -3.25 -36.54
CA GLY A 118 -35.45 -2.16 -35.90
C GLY A 118 -35.42 -2.28 -34.37
N ALA A 119 -36.55 -2.59 -33.74
CA ALA A 119 -36.63 -2.82 -32.30
C ALA A 119 -35.83 -4.05 -31.86
N SER A 120 -35.90 -5.15 -32.62
CA SER A 120 -35.11 -6.37 -32.38
C SER A 120 -33.62 -6.10 -32.44
N ARG A 121 -33.15 -5.38 -33.47
CA ARG A 121 -31.73 -4.99 -33.58
C ARG A 121 -31.29 -4.08 -32.44
N ALA A 122 -32.11 -3.12 -32.04
CA ALA A 122 -31.79 -2.21 -30.94
C ALA A 122 -31.66 -2.94 -29.60
N LEU A 123 -32.60 -3.85 -29.30
CA LEU A 123 -32.56 -4.68 -28.10
C LEU A 123 -31.38 -5.66 -28.13
N ALA A 124 -31.08 -6.28 -29.27
CA ALA A 124 -29.92 -7.16 -29.41
C ALA A 124 -28.60 -6.41 -29.17
N ALA A 125 -28.46 -5.20 -29.71
CA ALA A 125 -27.31 -4.33 -29.46
C ALA A 125 -27.19 -3.95 -27.97
N LEU A 126 -28.31 -3.64 -27.30
CA LEU A 126 -28.31 -3.37 -25.86
C LEU A 126 -27.86 -4.60 -25.05
N ILE A 127 -28.32 -5.80 -25.39
CA ILE A 127 -27.92 -7.05 -24.71
C ILE A 127 -26.42 -7.30 -24.89
N GLN A 128 -25.89 -7.15 -26.11
CA GLN A 128 -24.45 -7.27 -26.37
C GLN A 128 -23.63 -6.24 -25.59
N GLN A 129 -24.12 -5.00 -25.49
CA GLN A 129 -23.45 -3.97 -24.71
C GLN A 129 -23.48 -4.27 -23.21
N ILE A 130 -24.60 -4.77 -22.68
CA ILE A 130 -24.69 -5.23 -21.28
C ILE A 130 -23.72 -6.39 -21.02
N GLN A 131 -23.59 -7.34 -21.93
CA GLN A 131 -22.62 -8.44 -21.84
C GLN A 131 -21.18 -7.91 -21.75
N SER A 132 -20.80 -7.04 -22.68
CA SER A 132 -19.46 -6.43 -22.70
C SER A 132 -19.17 -5.64 -21.42
N SER A 133 -20.09 -4.79 -20.99
CA SER A 133 -19.93 -4.03 -19.74
C SER A 133 -19.84 -4.94 -18.50
N SER A 134 -20.55 -6.06 -18.50
CA SER A 134 -20.49 -7.03 -17.41
C SER A 134 -19.10 -7.68 -17.30
N VAL A 135 -18.52 -8.05 -18.44
CA VAL A 135 -17.14 -8.57 -18.51
C VAL A 135 -16.14 -7.53 -18.00
N GLU A 136 -16.25 -6.27 -18.43
CA GLU A 136 -15.38 -5.19 -17.96
C GLU A 136 -15.48 -5.00 -16.44
N VAL A 137 -16.68 -5.09 -15.86
CA VAL A 137 -16.89 -5.01 -14.40
C VAL A 137 -16.22 -6.18 -13.67
N SER A 138 -16.30 -7.41 -14.20
CA SER A 138 -15.63 -8.57 -13.61
C SER A 138 -14.10 -8.42 -13.65
N ILE A 139 -13.53 -7.97 -14.78
CA ILE A 139 -12.08 -7.70 -14.91
C ILE A 139 -11.63 -6.61 -13.93
N ALA A 140 -12.40 -5.53 -13.81
CA ALA A 140 -12.12 -4.45 -12.87
C ALA A 140 -12.18 -4.95 -11.42
N ALA A 141 -13.19 -5.74 -11.07
CA ALA A 141 -13.35 -6.33 -9.74
C ALA A 141 -12.15 -7.23 -9.38
N GLY A 142 -11.71 -8.10 -10.30
CA GLY A 142 -10.54 -8.96 -10.11
C GLY A 142 -9.24 -8.16 -9.96
N THR A 143 -9.10 -7.04 -10.68
CA THR A 143 -7.97 -6.12 -10.52
C THR A 143 -7.95 -5.50 -9.12
N VAL A 144 -9.10 -5.01 -8.64
CA VAL A 144 -9.22 -4.46 -7.28
C VAL A 144 -8.91 -5.52 -6.22
N GLN A 145 -9.34 -6.77 -6.43
CA GLN A 145 -9.05 -7.87 -5.50
C GLN A 145 -7.55 -8.16 -5.41
N ARG A 146 -6.85 -8.25 -6.56
CA ARG A 146 -5.40 -8.45 -6.60
C ARG A 146 -4.64 -7.30 -5.93
N THR A 147 -4.98 -6.06 -6.27
CA THR A 147 -4.35 -4.88 -5.66
C THR A 147 -4.63 -4.80 -4.16
N SER A 148 -5.82 -5.20 -3.72
CA SER A 148 -6.13 -5.26 -2.29
C SER A 148 -5.25 -6.29 -1.56
N ALA A 149 -5.05 -7.47 -2.15
CA ALA A 149 -4.17 -8.49 -1.57
C ALA A 149 -2.70 -8.03 -1.48
N GLU A 150 -2.19 -7.35 -2.52
CA GLU A 150 -0.86 -6.73 -2.49
C GLU A 150 -0.74 -5.69 -1.37
N LEU A 151 -1.78 -4.86 -1.19
CA LEU A 151 -1.78 -3.82 -0.17
C LEU A 151 -1.91 -4.37 1.26
N VAL A 152 -2.56 -5.54 1.46
CA VAL A 152 -2.58 -6.23 2.76
C VAL A 152 -1.17 -6.64 3.18
N LEU A 153 -0.38 -7.22 2.27
CA LEU A 153 1.01 -7.59 2.54
C LEU A 153 1.87 -6.36 2.86
N ALA A 154 1.72 -5.29 2.07
CA ALA A 154 2.43 -4.04 2.30
C ALA A 154 2.05 -3.40 3.65
N SER A 155 0.77 -3.40 4.01
CA SER A 155 0.28 -2.88 5.30
C SER A 155 0.83 -3.68 6.49
N SER A 156 0.88 -5.02 6.37
CA SER A 156 1.48 -5.87 7.40
C SER A 156 2.98 -5.60 7.58
N GLN A 157 3.72 -5.38 6.49
CA GLN A 157 5.13 -5.01 6.57
C GLN A 157 5.30 -3.63 7.24
N GLN A 158 4.50 -2.65 6.82
CA GLN A 158 4.53 -1.32 7.40
C GLN A 158 4.21 -1.32 8.91
N ALA A 159 3.30 -2.19 9.36
CA ALA A 159 3.04 -2.37 10.79
C ALA A 159 4.27 -2.89 11.55
N ALA A 160 5.01 -3.85 10.98
CA ALA A 160 6.24 -4.36 11.56
C ALA A 160 7.34 -3.28 11.63
N ASP A 161 7.50 -2.51 10.54
CA ASP A 161 8.47 -1.42 10.48
C ASP A 161 8.16 -0.34 11.54
N VAL A 162 6.89 0.00 11.74
CA VAL A 162 6.47 0.95 12.79
C VAL A 162 6.85 0.46 14.18
N VAL A 163 6.67 -0.83 14.47
CA VAL A 163 7.06 -1.44 15.76
C VAL A 163 8.57 -1.35 15.97
N GLU A 164 9.36 -1.68 14.94
CA GLU A 164 10.82 -1.62 15.00
C GLU A 164 11.34 -0.19 15.18
N ILE A 165 10.82 0.76 14.41
CA ILE A 165 11.21 2.18 14.52
C ILE A 165 10.81 2.73 15.89
N THR A 166 9.66 2.32 16.44
CA THR A 166 9.23 2.74 17.78
C THR A 166 10.22 2.24 18.84
N ALA A 167 10.57 0.94 18.81
CA ALA A 167 11.52 0.36 19.77
C ALA A 167 12.90 1.01 19.70
N THR A 168 13.42 1.26 18.49
CA THR A 168 14.71 1.94 18.31
C THR A 168 14.67 3.40 18.76
N THR A 169 13.54 4.09 18.57
CA THR A 169 13.37 5.47 19.05
C THR A 169 13.28 5.55 20.57
N GLU A 170 12.62 4.60 21.23
CA GLU A 170 12.60 4.49 22.69
C GLU A 170 14.00 4.20 23.25
N GLU A 171 14.79 3.37 22.57
CA GLU A 171 16.20 3.13 22.91
C GLU A 171 17.04 4.42 22.81
N LEU A 172 16.83 5.21 21.75
CA LEU A 172 17.48 6.51 21.56
C LEU A 172 17.12 7.48 22.69
N ALA A 173 15.85 7.58 23.06
CA ALA A 173 15.40 8.43 24.17
C ALA A 173 16.07 8.05 25.49
N ARG A 174 16.21 6.74 25.76
CA ARG A 174 16.86 6.24 26.97
C ARG A 174 18.36 6.53 26.97
N THR A 175 19.01 6.33 25.82
CA THR A 175 20.44 6.59 25.64
C THR A 175 20.74 8.09 25.78
N ALA A 176 19.92 8.96 25.18
CA ALA A 176 20.02 10.41 25.35
C ALA A 176 19.91 10.80 26.83
N GLY A 177 18.96 10.21 27.57
CA GLY A 177 18.83 10.41 29.01
C GLY A 177 20.06 9.94 29.82
N GLN A 178 20.73 8.87 29.40
CA GLN A 178 21.97 8.42 30.01
C GLN A 178 23.15 9.36 29.72
N ILE A 179 23.28 9.83 28.48
CA ILE A 179 24.31 10.80 28.08
C ILE A 179 24.12 12.11 28.86
N ALA A 180 22.88 12.60 29.00
CA ALA A 180 22.58 13.79 29.79
C ALA A 180 23.06 13.66 31.25
N ARG A 181 22.78 12.52 31.90
CA ARG A 181 23.26 12.25 33.28
C ARG A 181 24.79 12.20 33.36
N ASN A 182 25.43 11.56 32.39
CA ASN A 182 26.90 11.49 32.35
C ASN A 182 27.51 12.88 32.14
N ALA A 183 26.92 13.69 31.27
CA ALA A 183 27.35 15.06 31.02
C ALA A 183 27.18 15.94 32.27
N ALA A 184 26.05 15.85 32.98
CA ALA A 184 25.86 16.53 34.26
C ALA A 184 26.94 16.12 35.28
N SER A 185 27.21 14.82 35.42
CA SER A 185 28.27 14.33 36.31
C SER A 185 29.67 14.82 35.92
N GLN A 186 29.95 15.00 34.62
CA GLN A 186 31.23 15.55 34.15
C GLN A 186 31.35 17.04 34.45
N ALA A 187 30.25 17.79 34.34
CA ALA A 187 30.23 19.20 34.72
C ALA A 187 30.50 19.38 36.22
N ASP A 188 29.89 18.55 37.08
CA ASP A 188 30.13 18.55 38.52
C ASP A 188 31.58 18.19 38.87
N LEU A 189 32.14 17.16 38.20
CA LEU A 189 33.53 16.76 38.42
C LEU A 189 34.52 17.85 37.99
N ALA A 190 34.24 18.52 36.87
CA ALA A 190 35.06 19.64 36.39
C ALA A 190 35.02 20.82 37.35
N ALA A 191 33.84 21.16 37.89
CA ALA A 191 33.69 22.21 38.91
C ALA A 191 34.45 21.88 40.21
N HIS A 192 34.41 20.62 40.65
CA HIS A 192 35.15 20.20 41.84
C HIS A 192 36.68 20.20 41.62
N ALA A 193 37.12 19.82 40.42
CA ALA A 193 38.52 19.91 40.04
C ALA A 193 39.00 21.37 39.93
N GLU A 194 38.14 22.29 39.51
CA GLU A 194 38.41 23.73 39.49
C GLU A 194 38.64 24.26 40.92
N GLU A 195 37.76 23.93 41.87
CA GLU A 195 37.91 24.28 43.29
C GLU A 195 39.21 23.72 43.89
N THR A 196 39.56 22.48 43.54
CA THR A 196 40.82 21.86 43.97
C THR A 196 42.03 22.56 43.34
N GLY A 197 41.92 22.98 42.08
CA GLY A 197 42.92 23.78 41.37
C GLY A 197 43.16 25.14 42.04
N ASP A 198 42.10 25.83 42.45
CA ASP A 198 42.18 27.11 43.16
C ASP A 198 42.91 26.97 44.51
N ALA A 199 42.60 25.91 45.27
CA ALA A 199 43.32 25.60 46.50
C ALA A 199 44.81 25.29 46.25
N GLY A 200 45.10 24.57 45.15
CA GLY A 200 46.46 24.29 44.70
C GLY A 200 47.23 25.56 44.32
N ALA A 201 46.61 26.47 43.57
CA ALA A 201 47.19 27.75 43.17
C ALA A 201 47.55 28.59 44.40
N ALA A 202 46.63 28.72 45.36
CA ALA A 202 46.87 29.46 46.60
C ALA A 202 48.04 28.86 47.41
N SER A 203 48.17 27.54 47.44
CA SER A 203 49.30 26.87 48.11
C SER A 203 50.64 27.14 47.41
N VAL A 204 50.67 27.18 46.08
CA VAL A 204 51.88 27.51 45.31
C VAL A 204 52.25 28.98 45.51
N GLU A 205 51.29 29.89 45.50
CA GLU A 205 51.51 31.31 45.75
C GLU A 205 52.12 31.55 47.14
N ALA A 206 51.60 30.87 48.17
CA ALA A 206 52.16 30.90 49.52
C ALA A 206 53.60 30.34 49.57
N ALA A 207 53.90 29.27 48.81
CA ALA A 207 55.24 28.72 48.72
C ALA A 207 56.22 29.68 48.01
N VAL A 208 55.79 30.35 46.94
CA VAL A 208 56.57 31.38 46.25
C VAL A 208 56.94 32.51 47.22
N ALA A 209 55.95 33.02 47.97
CA ALA A 209 56.19 34.06 48.97
C ALA A 209 57.18 33.61 50.06
N GLY A 210 57.05 32.36 50.52
CA GLY A 210 57.96 31.77 51.51
C GLY A 210 59.41 31.65 51.00
N VAL A 211 59.60 31.19 49.77
CA VAL A 211 60.95 31.06 49.18
C VAL A 211 61.57 32.42 48.89
N GLU A 212 60.77 33.41 48.50
CA GLU A 212 61.24 34.78 48.30
C GLU A 212 61.75 35.39 49.63
N ALA A 213 61.07 35.11 50.75
CA ALA A 213 61.55 35.50 52.08
C ALA A 213 62.87 34.79 52.45
N VAL A 214 62.99 33.49 52.16
CA VAL A 214 64.24 32.75 52.36
C VAL A 214 65.38 33.35 51.53
N ARG A 215 65.13 33.70 50.26
CA ARG A 215 66.12 34.36 49.39
C ARG A 215 66.64 35.66 50.03
N GLN A 216 65.73 36.51 50.51
CA GLN A 216 66.09 37.76 51.19
C GLN A 216 66.93 37.52 52.45
N HIS A 217 66.60 36.50 53.24
CA HIS A 217 67.40 36.13 54.41
C HIS A 217 68.80 35.64 54.05
N VAL A 218 68.93 34.82 53.01
CA VAL A 218 70.23 34.33 52.51
C VAL A 218 71.09 35.48 52.01
N GLU A 219 70.53 36.44 51.26
CA GLU A 219 71.23 37.64 50.81
C GLU A 219 71.70 38.51 51.98
N ALA A 220 70.87 38.67 53.01
CA ALA A 220 71.25 39.38 54.22
C ALA A 220 72.41 38.68 54.96
N ILE A 221 72.42 37.35 55.03
CA ILE A 221 73.52 36.58 55.62
C ILE A 221 74.80 36.77 54.80
N ALA A 222 74.71 36.70 53.47
CA ALA A 222 75.85 36.93 52.58
C ALA A 222 76.49 38.32 52.79
N GLY A 223 75.67 39.37 52.91
CA GLY A 223 76.16 40.73 53.20
C GLY A 223 76.83 40.87 54.57
N ARG A 224 76.34 40.15 55.58
CA ARG A 224 76.97 40.10 56.92
C ARG A 224 78.29 39.32 56.89
N ALA A 225 78.36 38.23 56.13
CA ALA A 225 79.58 37.46 55.94
C ALA A 225 80.66 38.28 55.24
N ASP A 226 80.32 39.04 54.19
CA ASP A 226 81.24 39.97 53.53
C ASP A 226 81.76 41.05 54.50
N THR A 227 80.86 41.65 55.27
CA THR A 227 81.22 42.63 56.31
C THR A 227 82.19 42.04 57.34
N LEU A 228 81.96 40.80 57.77
CA LEU A 228 82.83 40.10 58.71
C LEU A 228 84.20 39.79 58.08
N GLY A 229 84.24 39.39 56.81
CA GLY A 229 85.47 39.20 56.05
C GLY A 229 86.30 40.50 55.95
N ASN A 230 85.63 41.64 55.75
CA ASN A 230 86.26 42.95 55.73
C ASN A 230 86.87 43.32 57.10
N ARG A 231 86.13 43.05 58.19
CA ARG A 231 86.63 43.24 59.56
C ARG A 231 87.81 42.34 59.88
N SER A 232 87.78 41.06 59.49
CA SER A 232 88.92 40.16 59.70
C SER A 232 90.20 40.68 59.01
N ARG A 233 90.09 41.21 57.77
CA ARG A 233 91.22 41.85 57.06
C ARG A 233 91.76 43.10 57.75
N GLU A 234 90.94 43.83 58.47
CA GLU A 234 91.38 44.95 59.30
C GLU A 234 92.15 44.45 60.53
N ILE A 235 91.70 43.36 61.17
CA ILE A 235 92.40 42.75 62.30
C ILE A 235 93.76 42.19 61.88
N TYR A 236 93.89 41.54 60.71
CA TYR A 236 95.20 41.11 60.18
C TYR A 236 96.20 42.27 60.10
N ARG A 237 95.78 43.43 59.58
CA ARG A 237 96.64 44.63 59.51
C ARG A 237 97.09 45.10 60.89
N ILE A 238 96.23 45.00 61.91
CA ILE A 238 96.57 45.32 63.29
C ILE A 238 97.58 44.31 63.85
N LEU A 239 97.39 43.01 63.61
CA LEU A 239 98.33 41.98 64.08
C LEU A 239 99.70 42.07 63.40
N ASP A 240 99.76 42.45 62.13
CA ASP A 240 101.01 42.68 61.42
C ASP A 240 101.78 43.85 62.07
N LEU A 241 101.09 44.95 62.38
CA LEU A 241 101.67 46.07 63.13
C LEU A 241 102.15 45.66 64.52
N ILE A 242 101.38 44.84 65.26
CA ILE A 242 101.80 44.38 66.59
C ILE A 242 103.01 43.45 66.49
N THR A 243 103.09 42.63 65.44
CA THR A 243 104.26 41.78 65.16
C THR A 243 105.49 42.65 64.89
N GLU A 244 105.33 43.69 64.08
CA GLU A 244 106.38 44.69 63.81
C GLU A 244 106.85 45.38 65.09
N ILE A 245 105.92 45.89 65.91
CA ILE A 245 106.24 46.51 67.21
C ILE A 245 106.94 45.52 68.15
N ALA A 246 106.46 44.27 68.25
CA ALA A 246 107.07 43.24 69.09
C ALA A 246 108.49 42.91 68.60
N GLN A 247 108.72 42.90 67.28
CA GLN A 247 110.03 42.66 66.69
C GLN A 247 110.98 43.84 66.91
N GLU A 248 110.51 45.08 66.75
CA GLU A 248 111.28 46.28 67.13
C GLU A 248 111.62 46.27 68.61
N THR A 249 110.66 45.94 69.47
CA THR A 249 110.85 45.85 70.93
C THR A 249 111.86 44.76 71.29
N HIS A 250 111.82 43.60 70.61
CA HIS A 250 112.78 42.52 70.78
C HIS A 250 114.21 42.96 70.40
N ILE A 251 114.35 43.68 69.27
CA ILE A 251 115.64 44.23 68.83
C ILE A 251 116.13 45.31 69.80
N LEU A 252 115.25 46.20 70.27
CA LEU A 252 115.58 47.24 71.25
C LEU A 252 116.07 46.62 72.56
N ALA A 253 115.38 45.59 73.04
CA ALA A 253 115.72 44.87 74.25
C ALA A 253 117.03 44.09 74.11
N LEU A 254 117.29 43.49 72.95
CA LEU A 254 118.56 42.84 72.65
C LEU A 254 119.72 43.83 72.65
N ASN A 255 119.56 44.99 71.98
CA ASN A 255 120.56 46.05 71.98
C ASN A 255 120.82 46.59 73.40
N ALA A 256 119.77 46.77 74.20
CA ALA A 256 119.90 47.18 75.60
C ALA A 256 120.59 46.12 76.48
N ALA A 257 120.36 44.82 76.22
CA ALA A 257 121.01 43.73 76.92
C ALA A 257 122.51 43.64 76.58
N ILE A 258 122.88 43.90 75.31
CA ILE A 258 124.28 44.00 74.86
C ILE A 258 124.97 45.19 75.56
N GLU A 259 124.39 46.38 75.51
CA GLU A 259 124.97 47.58 76.13
C GLU A 259 125.09 47.44 77.67
N ALA A 260 124.11 46.77 78.30
CA ALA A 260 124.17 46.44 79.73
C ALA A 260 125.25 45.42 80.07
N SER A 261 125.57 44.48 79.16
CA SER A 261 126.69 43.55 79.30
C SER A 261 128.05 44.26 79.13
N ASP A 262 128.13 45.24 78.23
CA ASP A 262 129.34 46.04 77.99
C ASP A 262 129.66 46.99 79.18
N ALA A 263 128.65 47.40 79.96
CA ALA A 263 128.80 48.25 81.14
C ALA A 263 129.31 47.53 82.42
N GLY A 264 129.55 46.21 82.39
CA GLY A 264 130.11 45.45 83.52
C GLY A 264 129.24 45.44 84.79
N GLU A 265 129.83 45.58 85.99
CA GLU A 265 129.11 45.56 87.29
C GLU A 265 128.01 46.63 87.40
N TYR A 266 128.11 47.75 86.67
CA TYR A 266 127.10 48.82 86.72
C TYR A 266 125.85 48.51 85.85
N GLY A 267 125.94 47.54 84.93
CA GLY A 267 124.87 47.17 83.99
C GLY A 267 124.00 45.99 84.43
N GLU A 268 124.35 45.30 85.51
CA GLU A 268 123.74 44.01 85.91
C GLU A 268 122.21 44.11 86.11
N ARG A 269 121.73 45.16 86.79
CA ARG A 269 120.28 45.39 86.97
C ARG A 269 119.56 45.81 85.68
N PHE A 270 120.25 46.48 84.76
CA PHE A 270 119.70 46.86 83.46
C PHE A 270 119.61 45.67 82.51
N SER A 271 120.59 44.74 82.57
CA SER A 271 120.60 43.50 81.80
C SER A 271 119.38 42.61 82.14
N VAL A 272 119.03 42.48 83.42
CA VAL A 272 117.83 41.75 83.87
C VAL A 272 116.54 42.36 83.31
N VAL A 273 116.42 43.69 83.29
CA VAL A 273 115.25 44.38 82.72
C VAL A 273 115.20 44.20 81.20
N ALA A 274 116.33 44.33 80.50
CA ALA A 274 116.41 44.13 79.06
C ALA A 274 116.04 42.70 78.66
N GLU A 275 116.49 41.68 79.40
CA GLU A 275 116.13 40.29 79.17
C GLU A 275 114.63 40.02 79.43
N GLU A 276 114.03 40.66 80.44
CA GLU A 276 112.59 40.54 80.70
C GLU A 276 111.75 41.24 79.62
N VAL A 277 112.19 42.38 79.09
CA VAL A 277 111.55 43.05 77.93
C VAL A 277 111.67 42.20 76.68
N ARG A 278 112.84 41.57 76.44
CA ARG A 278 113.06 40.65 75.32
C ARG A 278 112.12 39.45 75.41
N ARG A 279 111.98 38.86 76.59
CA ARG A 279 111.06 37.76 76.89
C ARG A 279 109.60 38.18 76.70
N LEU A 280 109.22 39.40 77.10
CA LEU A 280 107.87 39.93 76.91
C LEU A 280 107.56 40.17 75.43
N ALA A 281 108.51 40.67 74.67
CA ALA A 281 108.40 40.85 73.22
C ALA A 281 108.24 39.51 72.49
N GLU A 282 109.02 38.49 72.87
CA GLU A 282 108.89 37.11 72.34
C GLU A 282 107.51 36.53 72.65
N ARG A 283 107.05 36.66 73.91
CA ARG A 283 105.73 36.18 74.34
C ARG A 283 104.57 36.93 73.66
N SER A 284 104.76 38.21 73.35
CA SER A 284 103.82 39.02 72.57
C SER A 284 103.72 38.49 71.14
N ARG A 285 104.85 38.11 70.54
CA ARG A 285 104.92 37.54 69.19
C ARG A 285 104.22 36.18 69.12
N GLU A 286 104.51 35.28 70.07
CA GLU A 286 103.81 33.99 70.19
C GLU A 286 102.29 34.16 70.36
N SER A 287 101.87 35.16 71.16
CA SER A 287 100.44 35.47 71.35
C SER A 287 99.79 35.99 70.08
N VAL A 288 100.48 36.85 69.33
CA VAL A 288 100.00 37.34 68.02
C VAL A 288 99.87 36.20 67.02
N ASP A 289 100.83 35.28 66.96
CA ASP A 289 100.75 34.11 66.08
C ASP A 289 99.59 33.17 66.45
N SER A 290 99.32 32.98 67.74
CA SER A 290 98.14 32.23 68.19
C SER A 290 96.83 32.91 67.78
N VAL A 291 96.71 34.24 67.91
CA VAL A 291 95.53 34.99 67.46
C VAL A 291 95.41 34.94 65.93
N ARG A 292 96.53 35.00 65.20
CA ARG A 292 96.57 34.88 63.73
C ARG A 292 96.02 33.51 63.29
N SER A 293 96.41 32.42 63.95
CA SER A 293 95.86 31.07 63.69
C SER A 293 94.34 31.02 63.89
N HIS A 294 93.80 31.62 64.96
CA HIS A 294 92.34 31.67 65.17
C HIS A 294 91.63 32.53 64.12
N LEU A 295 92.25 33.62 63.66
CA LEU A 295 91.69 34.42 62.56
C LEU A 295 91.72 33.69 61.22
N ASP A 296 92.72 32.85 60.95
CA ASP A 296 92.77 32.01 59.76
C ASP A 296 91.60 31.01 59.74
N GLU A 297 91.29 30.40 60.89
CA GLU A 297 90.10 29.55 61.06
C GLU A 297 88.80 30.34 60.88
N PHE A 298 88.69 31.55 61.43
CA PHE A 298 87.54 32.43 61.22
C PHE A 298 87.39 32.83 59.74
N ALA A 299 88.48 33.18 59.06
CA ALA A 299 88.48 33.51 57.64
C ALA A 299 88.09 32.30 56.78
N GLY A 300 88.55 31.10 57.14
CA GLY A 300 88.08 29.84 56.56
C GLY A 300 86.56 29.66 56.71
N SER A 301 86.04 29.87 57.92
CA SER A 301 84.61 29.75 58.23
C SER A 301 83.76 30.78 57.48
N ILE A 302 84.23 32.04 57.36
CA ILE A 302 83.55 33.10 56.59
C ILE A 302 83.49 32.73 55.11
N ARG A 303 84.58 32.23 54.53
CA ARG A 303 84.59 31.75 53.13
C ARG A 303 83.59 30.61 52.92
N GLY A 304 83.56 29.65 53.85
CA GLY A 304 82.56 28.58 53.83
C GLY A 304 81.12 29.10 53.89
N MET A 305 80.87 30.12 54.72
CA MET A 305 79.56 30.78 54.81
C MET A 305 79.16 31.47 53.50
N VAL A 306 80.09 32.18 52.83
CA VAL A 306 79.83 32.83 51.54
C VAL A 306 79.42 31.79 50.49
N VAL A 307 80.19 30.70 50.35
CA VAL A 307 79.87 29.61 49.42
C VAL A 307 78.50 29.01 49.71
N ALA A 308 78.19 28.71 50.99
CA ALA A 308 76.89 28.19 51.39
C ALA A 308 75.74 29.16 51.06
N THR A 309 75.94 30.47 51.20
CA THR A 309 74.92 31.47 50.82
C THR A 309 74.75 31.60 49.30
N GLU A 310 75.82 31.46 48.51
CA GLU A 310 75.72 31.44 47.04
C GLU A 310 74.94 30.21 46.55
N GLU A 311 75.24 29.04 47.12
CA GLU A 311 74.51 27.80 46.85
C GLU A 311 73.04 27.92 47.28
N GLY A 312 72.78 28.46 48.47
CA GLY A 312 71.42 28.71 48.96
C GLY A 312 70.62 29.67 48.06
N THR A 313 71.26 30.71 47.53
CA THR A 313 70.63 31.65 46.59
C THR A 313 70.26 30.96 45.28
N LYS A 314 71.17 30.15 44.72
CA LYS A 314 70.89 29.36 43.50
C LYS A 314 69.75 28.37 43.72
N ALA A 315 69.74 27.67 44.86
CA ALA A 315 68.67 26.73 45.21
C ALA A 315 67.31 27.45 45.32
N ALA A 316 67.25 28.60 46.00
CA ALA A 316 66.04 29.40 46.11
C ALA A 316 65.53 29.88 44.72
N GLN A 317 66.42 30.35 43.85
CA GLN A 317 66.07 30.72 42.47
C GLN A 317 65.50 29.55 41.67
N GLN A 318 66.08 28.36 41.79
CA GLN A 318 65.59 27.17 41.11
C GLN A 318 64.19 26.78 41.61
N VAL A 319 63.96 26.82 42.93
CA VAL A 319 62.63 26.54 43.50
C VAL A 319 61.59 27.59 43.07
N LEU A 320 61.96 28.87 43.01
CA LEU A 320 61.08 29.93 42.50
C LEU A 320 60.70 29.70 41.03
N HIS A 321 61.68 29.34 40.20
CA HIS A 321 61.40 29.03 38.79
C HIS A 321 60.43 27.85 38.66
N GLN A 322 60.65 26.78 39.43
CA GLN A 322 59.79 25.60 39.41
C GLN A 322 58.38 25.91 39.91
N SER A 323 58.25 26.72 40.97
CA SER A 323 56.96 27.11 41.54
C SER A 323 56.14 27.95 40.56
N ARG A 324 56.76 28.90 39.85
CA ARG A 324 56.09 29.67 38.78
C ARG A 324 55.63 28.79 37.62
N ALA A 325 56.42 27.78 37.25
CA ALA A 325 56.00 26.82 36.23
C ALA A 325 54.78 25.99 36.70
N SER A 326 54.70 25.65 37.98
CA SER A 326 53.53 24.99 38.56
C SER A 326 52.29 25.90 38.57
N GLU A 327 52.45 27.20 38.86
CA GLU A 327 51.38 28.19 38.81
C GLU A 327 50.77 28.32 37.39
N ASP A 328 51.62 28.41 36.37
CA ASP A 328 51.19 28.46 34.97
C ASP A 328 50.45 27.18 34.53
N ALA A 329 50.95 26.01 34.96
CA ALA A 329 50.30 24.73 34.71
C ALA A 329 48.92 24.62 35.37
N ILE A 330 48.77 25.09 36.62
CA ILE A 330 47.48 25.12 37.31
C ILE A 330 46.50 26.06 36.61
N THR A 331 46.97 27.24 36.17
CA THR A 331 46.14 28.21 35.44
C THR A 331 45.63 27.63 34.11
N THR A 332 46.50 26.91 33.40
CA THR A 332 46.14 26.21 32.16
C THR A 332 45.11 25.10 32.43
N LEU A 333 45.32 24.29 33.48
CA LEU A 333 44.37 23.26 33.90
C LEU A 333 42.99 23.84 34.22
N ARG A 334 42.94 24.97 34.92
CA ARG A 334 41.68 25.64 35.28
C ARG A 334 40.88 26.05 34.05
N THR A 335 41.56 26.62 33.06
CA THR A 335 40.93 26.97 31.76
C THR A 335 40.36 25.73 31.07
N ALA A 336 41.13 24.64 31.00
CA ALA A 336 40.68 23.40 30.40
C ALA A 336 39.47 22.77 31.14
N LEU A 337 39.42 22.89 32.47
CA LEU A 337 38.29 22.43 33.29
C LEU A 337 37.04 23.27 33.05
N ALA A 338 37.17 24.59 32.95
CA ALA A 338 36.06 25.48 32.61
C ALA A 338 35.46 25.14 31.23
N ASP A 339 36.32 24.92 30.23
CA ASP A 339 35.90 24.49 28.89
C ASP A 339 35.21 23.12 28.92
N THR A 340 35.73 22.18 29.72
CA THR A 340 35.12 20.85 29.91
C THR A 340 33.74 20.95 30.54
N ALA A 341 33.57 21.79 31.56
CA ALA A 341 32.29 22.02 32.21
C ALA A 341 31.27 22.65 31.24
N GLN A 342 31.72 23.56 30.38
CA GLN A 342 30.87 24.16 29.35
C GLN A 342 30.44 23.14 28.30
N ALA A 343 31.37 22.37 27.74
CA ALA A 343 31.06 21.31 26.77
C ALA A 343 30.09 20.28 27.34
N ALA A 344 30.25 19.91 28.63
CA ALA A 344 29.33 19.03 29.32
C ALA A 344 27.91 19.61 29.44
N ARG A 345 27.76 20.91 29.72
CA ARG A 345 26.45 21.58 29.72
C ARG A 345 25.80 21.60 28.33
N GLU A 346 26.59 21.87 27.28
CA GLU A 346 26.11 21.84 25.89
C GLU A 346 25.64 20.45 25.47
N ILE A 347 26.38 19.39 25.82
CA ILE A 347 25.97 18.00 25.61
C ILE A 347 24.66 17.70 26.35
N SER A 348 24.51 18.15 27.60
CA SER A 348 23.28 17.94 28.36
C SER A 348 22.07 18.63 27.70
N LEU A 349 22.24 19.83 27.16
CA LEU A 349 21.17 20.54 26.44
C LEU A 349 20.80 19.84 25.13
N ALA A 350 21.79 19.49 24.31
CA ALA A 350 21.58 18.80 23.04
C ALA A 350 20.88 17.45 23.24
N THR A 351 21.24 16.71 24.28
CA THR A 351 20.59 15.42 24.60
C THR A 351 19.17 15.58 25.16
N GLN A 352 18.86 16.69 25.83
CA GLN A 352 17.50 17.03 26.23
C GLN A 352 16.60 17.31 25.00
N GLU A 353 17.13 18.04 24.00
CA GLU A 353 16.46 18.26 22.72
C GLU A 353 16.25 16.95 21.97
N GLN A 354 17.28 16.10 21.90
CA GLN A 354 17.21 14.79 21.26
C GLN A 354 16.13 13.90 21.89
N ARG A 355 16.00 13.91 23.23
CA ARG A 355 14.92 13.19 23.92
C ARG A 355 13.53 13.72 23.55
N THR A 356 13.37 15.03 23.53
CA THR A 356 12.10 15.68 23.13
C THR A 356 11.74 15.32 21.69
N ALA A 357 12.72 15.31 20.79
CA ALA A 357 12.53 14.88 19.41
C ALA A 357 12.14 13.39 19.31
N SER A 358 12.78 12.51 20.08
CA SER A 358 12.41 11.09 20.15
C SER A 358 10.97 10.88 20.64
N ASP A 359 10.55 11.61 21.68
CA ASP A 359 9.16 11.53 22.17
C ASP A 359 8.15 11.97 21.08
N GLN A 360 8.49 13.01 20.31
CA GLN A 360 7.66 13.46 19.19
C GLN A 360 7.60 12.41 18.08
N VAL A 361 8.72 11.75 17.74
CA VAL A 361 8.74 10.67 16.75
C VAL A 361 7.88 9.50 17.18
N VAL A 362 7.93 9.10 18.47
CA VAL A 362 7.06 8.04 19.01
C VAL A 362 5.58 8.41 18.87
N MET A 363 5.20 9.67 19.13
CA MET A 363 3.83 10.14 18.93
C MET A 363 3.40 10.03 17.46
N THR A 364 4.24 10.48 16.53
CA THR A 364 3.97 10.36 15.08
C THR A 364 3.83 8.89 14.65
N LEU A 365 4.65 7.98 15.19
CA LEU A 365 4.57 6.55 14.88
C LEU A 365 3.26 5.91 15.36
N ARG A 366 2.68 6.40 16.46
CA ARG A 366 1.34 5.98 16.90
C ARG A 366 0.27 6.40 15.91
N GLU A 367 0.34 7.62 15.38
CA GLU A 367 -0.59 8.09 14.33
C GLU A 367 -0.43 7.25 13.04
N VAL A 368 0.80 6.92 12.66
CA VAL A 368 1.06 6.03 11.52
C VAL A 368 0.48 4.64 11.77
N SER A 369 0.63 4.08 12.97
CA SER A 369 0.03 2.79 13.33
C SER A 369 -1.49 2.81 13.19
N GLU A 370 -2.16 3.89 13.61
CA GLU A 370 -3.61 4.05 13.45
C GLU A 370 -4.02 4.16 11.97
N VAL A 371 -3.22 4.84 11.14
CA VAL A 371 -3.44 4.89 9.68
C VAL A 371 -3.30 3.50 9.06
N VAL A 372 -2.27 2.75 9.43
CA VAL A 372 -2.04 1.37 8.94
C VAL A 372 -3.22 0.46 9.31
N GLN A 373 -3.74 0.56 10.54
CA GLN A 373 -4.93 -0.19 10.96
C GLN A 373 -6.16 0.16 10.11
N ARG A 374 -6.42 1.46 9.88
CA ARG A 374 -7.54 1.89 9.03
C ARG A 374 -7.40 1.42 7.58
N ILE A 375 -6.17 1.34 7.06
CA ILE A 375 -5.91 0.77 5.73
C ILE A 375 -6.26 -0.72 5.71
N ALA A 376 -5.87 -1.47 6.74
CA ALA A 376 -6.21 -2.90 6.84
C ALA A 376 -7.73 -3.13 6.88
N ASP A 377 -8.46 -2.32 7.67
CA ASP A 377 -9.91 -2.40 7.75
C ASP A 377 -10.57 -2.06 6.39
N GLY A 378 -10.13 -0.98 5.73
CA GLY A 378 -10.63 -0.58 4.42
C GLY A 378 -10.34 -1.60 3.31
N LEU A 379 -9.23 -2.32 3.39
CA LEU A 379 -8.89 -3.39 2.45
C LEU A 379 -9.82 -4.60 2.56
N SER A 380 -10.30 -4.91 3.76
CA SER A 380 -11.32 -5.93 3.97
C SER A 380 -12.63 -5.53 3.26
N GLU A 381 -13.03 -4.26 3.39
CA GLU A 381 -14.22 -3.73 2.71
C GLU A 381 -14.09 -3.77 1.19
N TYR A 382 -12.93 -3.37 0.64
CA TYR A 382 -12.66 -3.44 -0.80
C TYR A 382 -12.71 -4.87 -1.33
N THR A 383 -12.14 -5.81 -0.60
CA THR A 383 -12.18 -7.23 -0.98
C THR A 383 -13.64 -7.72 -1.05
N GLY A 384 -14.45 -7.41 -0.04
CA GLY A 384 -15.89 -7.75 -0.05
C GLY A 384 -16.71 -6.98 -1.09
N ALA A 385 -16.32 -5.77 -1.47
CA ALA A 385 -16.95 -5.02 -2.56
C ALA A 385 -16.63 -5.63 -3.93
N SER A 386 -15.37 -6.00 -4.17
CA SER A 386 -14.95 -6.69 -5.39
C SER A 386 -15.64 -8.02 -5.58
N ASP A 387 -15.77 -8.83 -4.52
CA ASP A 387 -16.47 -10.11 -4.57
C ASP A 387 -17.94 -9.93 -5.01
N ARG A 388 -18.63 -8.94 -4.42
CA ARG A 388 -20.00 -8.57 -4.81
C ARG A 388 -20.10 -8.08 -6.25
N LEU A 389 -19.14 -7.28 -6.72
CA LEU A 389 -19.11 -6.83 -8.12
C LEU A 389 -18.93 -7.99 -9.09
N ASN A 390 -18.05 -8.95 -8.76
CA ASN A 390 -17.84 -10.13 -9.57
C ASN A 390 -19.11 -11.00 -9.63
N HIS A 391 -19.78 -11.21 -8.49
CA HIS A 391 -21.06 -11.90 -8.44
C HIS A 391 -22.16 -11.19 -9.26
N LEU A 392 -22.24 -9.86 -9.18
CA LEU A 392 -23.22 -9.09 -9.95
C LEU A 392 -22.97 -9.17 -11.46
N ALA A 393 -21.71 -9.02 -11.88
CA ALA A 393 -21.31 -9.18 -13.27
C ALA A 393 -21.69 -10.57 -13.79
N LEU A 394 -21.35 -11.61 -13.05
CA LEU A 394 -21.71 -12.97 -13.41
C LEU A 394 -23.23 -13.17 -13.50
N SER A 395 -23.99 -12.60 -12.57
CA SER A 395 -25.46 -12.65 -12.63
C SER A 395 -26.03 -11.95 -13.86
N ILE A 396 -25.50 -10.78 -14.22
CA ILE A 396 -25.93 -10.03 -15.42
C ILE A 396 -25.60 -10.85 -16.67
N GLN A 397 -24.41 -11.44 -16.73
CA GLN A 397 -23.99 -12.28 -17.84
C GLN A 397 -24.94 -13.48 -18.02
N LEU A 398 -25.31 -14.18 -16.94
CA LEU A 398 -26.28 -15.27 -17.01
C LEU A 398 -27.68 -14.83 -17.46
N LEU A 399 -28.16 -13.68 -16.96
CA LEU A 399 -29.44 -13.13 -17.40
C LEU A 399 -29.44 -12.81 -18.90
N THR A 400 -28.36 -12.28 -19.44
CA THR A 400 -28.27 -11.99 -20.88
C THR A 400 -28.27 -13.27 -21.74
N GLN A 401 -27.82 -14.41 -21.21
CA GLN A 401 -27.86 -15.70 -21.93
C GLN A 401 -29.28 -16.25 -22.09
N SER A 402 -30.28 -15.72 -21.36
CA SER A 402 -31.68 -16.08 -21.56
C SER A 402 -32.27 -15.51 -22.87
N PHE A 403 -31.63 -14.52 -23.47
CA PHE A 403 -32.04 -13.90 -24.74
C PHE A 403 -31.40 -14.61 -25.94
N ARG A 404 -32.20 -14.88 -26.98
CA ARG A 404 -31.70 -15.36 -28.28
C ARG A 404 -31.50 -14.16 -29.17
N ILE A 405 -30.23 -13.85 -29.41
CA ILE A 405 -29.78 -12.84 -30.35
C ILE A 405 -29.03 -13.54 -31.48
N GLU A 406 -28.95 -12.91 -32.65
CA GLU A 406 -28.16 -13.40 -33.78
C GLU A 406 -26.66 -13.18 -33.49
N SER A 407 -26.11 -14.02 -32.61
CA SER A 407 -24.71 -13.99 -32.19
C SER A 407 -24.22 -15.41 -31.97
N PRO A 408 -23.03 -15.78 -32.48
CA PRO A 408 -22.40 -17.07 -32.17
C PRO A 408 -22.06 -17.21 -30.68
N HIS A 409 -22.10 -16.12 -29.90
CA HIS A 409 -21.81 -16.13 -28.46
C HIS A 409 -23.07 -16.26 -27.58
N SER A 410 -24.28 -16.25 -28.17
CA SER A 410 -25.51 -16.55 -27.43
C SER A 410 -25.64 -18.06 -27.31
N LEU A 411 -25.57 -18.57 -26.08
CA LEU A 411 -25.73 -20.01 -25.82
C LEU A 411 -27.11 -20.49 -26.27
N LYS A 412 -28.15 -19.68 -26.08
CA LYS A 412 -29.50 -19.98 -26.59
C LYS A 412 -29.52 -20.08 -28.12
N HIS A 413 -28.80 -19.23 -28.85
CA HIS A 413 -28.69 -19.31 -30.31
C HIS A 413 -27.95 -20.58 -30.75
N GLU A 414 -26.84 -20.92 -30.09
CA GLU A 414 -26.07 -22.13 -30.36
C GLU A 414 -26.91 -23.38 -30.08
N LEU A 415 -27.62 -23.44 -28.95
CA LEU A 415 -28.52 -24.55 -28.64
C LEU A 415 -29.68 -24.65 -29.63
N SER A 416 -30.26 -23.53 -30.04
CA SER A 416 -31.38 -23.55 -31.00
C SER A 416 -30.96 -24.20 -32.32
N ARG A 417 -29.75 -23.90 -32.81
CA ARG A 417 -29.15 -24.55 -33.98
C ARG A 417 -29.05 -26.08 -33.80
N TRP A 418 -28.63 -26.53 -32.62
CA TRP A 418 -28.57 -27.97 -32.31
C TRP A 418 -29.97 -28.60 -32.20
N THR A 419 -30.95 -27.90 -31.63
CA THR A 419 -32.33 -28.42 -31.57
C THR A 419 -32.99 -28.54 -32.94
N GLU A 420 -32.64 -27.68 -33.90
CA GLU A 420 -33.08 -27.81 -35.30
C GLU A 420 -32.49 -29.07 -35.95
N ARG A 421 -31.22 -29.38 -35.72
CA ARG A 421 -30.61 -30.63 -36.19
C ARG A 421 -31.24 -31.86 -35.54
N LEU A 422 -31.57 -31.78 -34.24
CA LEU A 422 -32.22 -32.87 -33.51
C LEU A 422 -33.64 -33.18 -34.02
N ARG A 423 -34.34 -32.20 -34.61
CA ARG A 423 -35.69 -32.37 -35.17
C ARG A 423 -35.78 -33.53 -36.16
N ASP A 424 -34.75 -33.71 -36.98
CA ASP A 424 -34.71 -34.71 -38.06
C ASP A 424 -34.46 -36.14 -37.55
N PHE A 425 -34.04 -36.30 -36.29
CA PHE A 425 -33.68 -37.60 -35.69
C PHE A 425 -34.63 -38.00 -34.54
N THR A 426 -35.78 -37.32 -34.42
CA THR A 426 -36.80 -37.60 -33.42
C THR A 426 -37.28 -39.06 -33.50
N GLY A 427 -36.88 -39.87 -32.52
CA GLY A 427 -37.20 -41.31 -32.42
C GLY A 427 -36.06 -42.28 -32.77
N ASN A 428 -34.87 -41.80 -33.18
CA ASN A 428 -33.67 -42.63 -33.35
C ASN A 428 -32.62 -42.26 -32.30
N LEU A 429 -32.55 -43.03 -31.21
CA LEU A 429 -31.67 -42.74 -30.07
C LEU A 429 -30.18 -42.75 -30.44
N GLU A 430 -29.74 -43.67 -31.28
CA GLU A 430 -28.32 -43.80 -31.67
C GLU A 430 -27.84 -42.58 -32.47
N ALA A 431 -28.71 -42.04 -33.33
CA ALA A 431 -28.42 -40.81 -34.07
C ALA A 431 -28.47 -39.56 -33.19
N VAL A 432 -29.34 -39.54 -32.18
CA VAL A 432 -29.39 -38.46 -31.17
C VAL A 432 -28.12 -38.46 -30.33
N GLU A 433 -27.67 -39.61 -29.83
CA GLU A 433 -26.42 -39.75 -29.07
C GLU A 433 -25.22 -39.21 -29.85
N GLY A 434 -25.07 -39.62 -31.12
CA GLY A 434 -23.99 -39.11 -31.98
C GLY A 434 -24.01 -37.59 -32.18
N LEU A 435 -25.20 -36.98 -32.28
CA LEU A 435 -25.31 -35.51 -32.36
C LEU A 435 -24.96 -34.81 -31.05
N LEU A 436 -25.26 -35.41 -29.90
CA LEU A 436 -24.89 -34.85 -28.60
C LEU A 436 -23.38 -34.97 -28.36
N ASP A 437 -22.74 -36.04 -28.83
CA ASP A 437 -21.27 -36.18 -28.86
C ASP A 437 -20.63 -35.08 -29.72
N GLU A 438 -21.13 -34.85 -30.94
CA GLU A 438 -20.66 -33.74 -31.79
C GLU A 438 -20.82 -32.37 -31.12
N LEU A 439 -21.92 -32.16 -30.36
CA LEU A 439 -22.13 -30.92 -29.62
C LEU A 439 -21.03 -30.70 -28.57
N LEU A 440 -20.67 -31.74 -27.83
CA LEU A 440 -19.60 -31.64 -26.83
C LEU A 440 -18.22 -31.39 -27.45
N GLU A 441 -17.96 -31.94 -28.63
CA GLU A 441 -16.73 -31.65 -29.37
C GLU A 441 -16.65 -30.17 -29.80
N GLU A 442 -17.76 -29.59 -30.26
CA GLU A 442 -17.81 -28.18 -30.67
C GLU A 442 -17.87 -27.21 -29.47
N CYS A 443 -18.50 -27.64 -28.37
CA CYS A 443 -18.70 -26.85 -27.15
C CYS A 443 -17.93 -27.44 -25.96
N SER A 444 -16.60 -27.36 -26.01
CA SER A 444 -15.70 -27.96 -25.01
C SER A 444 -15.90 -27.50 -23.55
N TYR A 445 -16.63 -26.40 -23.33
CA TYR A 445 -17.00 -25.86 -22.01
C TYR A 445 -18.26 -26.51 -21.41
N VAL A 446 -18.97 -27.33 -22.18
CA VAL A 446 -20.16 -28.06 -21.73
C VAL A 446 -19.71 -29.34 -21.03
N GLU A 447 -20.18 -29.55 -19.80
CA GLU A 447 -19.82 -30.74 -19.01
C GLU A 447 -20.79 -31.92 -19.21
N LEU A 448 -22.07 -31.63 -19.43
CA LEU A 448 -23.12 -32.62 -19.58
C LEU A 448 -24.18 -32.09 -20.56
N VAL A 449 -24.59 -32.94 -21.49
CA VAL A 449 -25.71 -32.69 -22.41
C VAL A 449 -26.72 -33.79 -22.24
N TYR A 450 -27.99 -33.46 -22.15
CA TYR A 450 -29.04 -34.45 -21.92
C TYR A 450 -30.35 -34.08 -22.59
N LEU A 451 -31.06 -35.10 -23.05
CA LEU A 451 -32.38 -34.98 -23.66
C LEU A 451 -33.44 -35.56 -22.73
N VAL A 452 -34.49 -34.79 -22.47
CA VAL A 452 -35.62 -35.15 -21.61
C VAL A 452 -36.89 -35.21 -22.44
N ASP A 453 -37.71 -36.25 -22.27
CA ASP A 453 -39.01 -36.35 -22.97
C ASP A 453 -40.08 -35.41 -22.40
N ARG A 454 -41.26 -35.37 -23.01
CA ARG A 454 -42.41 -34.56 -22.55
C ARG A 454 -42.91 -34.95 -21.15
N SER A 455 -42.63 -36.15 -20.67
CA SER A 455 -43.01 -36.61 -19.32
C SER A 455 -41.99 -36.18 -18.26
N GLY A 456 -40.85 -35.62 -18.68
CA GLY A 456 -39.76 -35.25 -17.80
C GLY A 456 -38.77 -36.38 -17.55
N SER A 457 -38.81 -37.49 -18.30
CA SER A 457 -37.84 -38.58 -18.17
C SER A 457 -36.62 -38.32 -19.06
N MET A 458 -35.41 -38.39 -18.50
CA MET A 458 -34.18 -38.35 -19.30
C MET A 458 -34.12 -39.58 -20.21
N ILE A 459 -33.97 -39.34 -21.51
CA ILE A 459 -33.93 -40.37 -22.54
C ILE A 459 -32.48 -40.72 -22.90
N CYS A 460 -31.62 -39.71 -22.95
CA CYS A 460 -30.24 -39.81 -23.40
C CYS A 460 -29.40 -38.72 -22.73
N PHE A 461 -28.13 -38.99 -22.48
CA PHE A 461 -27.17 -37.98 -22.06
C PHE A 461 -25.76 -38.34 -22.51
N VAL A 462 -24.93 -37.32 -22.68
CA VAL A 462 -23.51 -37.43 -23.01
C VAL A 462 -22.72 -36.53 -22.07
N VAL A 463 -21.55 -37.01 -21.63
CA VAL A 463 -20.70 -36.34 -20.66
C VAL A 463 -19.37 -36.00 -21.30
N ASN A 464 -18.90 -34.78 -21.09
CA ASN A 464 -17.57 -34.38 -21.54
C ASN A 464 -16.49 -35.01 -20.65
N ARG A 465 -15.82 -36.05 -21.16
CA ARG A 465 -14.79 -36.80 -20.43
C ARG A 465 -13.52 -36.01 -20.16
N GLU A 466 -13.26 -34.94 -20.93
CA GLU A 466 -12.10 -34.08 -20.67
C GLU A 466 -12.31 -33.24 -19.41
N LEU A 467 -13.54 -32.76 -19.18
CA LEU A 467 -13.91 -31.98 -17.98
C LEU A 467 -14.19 -32.87 -16.76
N VAL A 468 -14.97 -33.94 -16.94
CA VAL A 468 -15.38 -34.83 -15.83
C VAL A 468 -14.27 -35.80 -15.42
N GLY A 469 -13.34 -36.09 -16.33
CA GLY A 469 -12.27 -37.05 -16.13
C GLY A 469 -12.78 -38.49 -15.96
N GLY A 470 -12.00 -39.31 -15.23
CA GLY A 470 -12.32 -40.72 -14.95
C GLY A 470 -13.27 -40.96 -13.78
N ARG A 471 -14.03 -39.94 -13.34
CA ARG A 471 -14.94 -40.05 -12.19
C ARG A 471 -16.12 -40.96 -12.52
N GLU A 472 -16.57 -41.73 -11.54
CA GLU A 472 -17.82 -42.49 -11.66
C GLU A 472 -18.99 -41.53 -11.72
N LEU A 473 -19.92 -41.79 -12.66
CA LEU A 473 -21.10 -40.97 -12.83
C LEU A 473 -22.05 -41.20 -11.65
N PRO A 474 -22.57 -40.13 -11.01
CA PRO A 474 -23.53 -40.27 -9.93
C PRO A 474 -24.82 -40.91 -10.45
N GLY A 475 -25.48 -41.73 -9.64
CA GLY A 475 -26.72 -42.42 -10.03
C GLY A 475 -27.88 -41.49 -10.43
N SER A 476 -27.77 -40.19 -10.16
CA SER A 476 -28.68 -39.15 -10.63
C SER A 476 -28.49 -38.75 -12.09
N ALA A 477 -27.36 -39.10 -12.73
CA ALA A 477 -27.11 -38.93 -14.16
C ALA A 477 -27.35 -40.28 -14.86
N ALA A 478 -28.62 -40.69 -14.92
CA ALA A 478 -29.03 -41.97 -15.48
C ALA A 478 -30.26 -41.81 -16.38
N VAL A 479 -30.29 -42.60 -17.46
CA VAL A 479 -31.48 -42.72 -18.32
C VAL A 479 -32.67 -43.20 -17.47
N GLY A 480 -33.83 -42.55 -17.63
CA GLY A 480 -35.03 -42.78 -16.83
C GLY A 480 -35.15 -41.88 -15.60
N GLN A 481 -34.12 -41.08 -15.27
CA GLN A 481 -34.21 -40.11 -14.17
C GLN A 481 -35.27 -39.04 -14.48
N SER A 482 -36.14 -38.75 -13.52
CA SER A 482 -37.19 -37.75 -13.69
C SER A 482 -36.71 -36.32 -13.34
N TYR A 483 -37.00 -35.41 -14.25
CA TYR A 483 -36.78 -33.96 -14.19
C TYR A 483 -38.11 -33.18 -14.18
N ALA A 484 -39.26 -33.84 -14.13
CA ALA A 484 -40.60 -33.22 -14.20
C ALA A 484 -40.84 -32.10 -13.16
N ASP A 485 -40.20 -32.23 -11.99
CA ASP A 485 -40.32 -31.28 -10.89
C ASP A 485 -39.30 -30.12 -10.95
N ARG A 486 -38.35 -30.16 -11.89
CA ARG A 486 -37.34 -29.09 -12.01
C ARG A 486 -37.97 -27.84 -12.63
N GLN A 487 -37.71 -26.69 -12.02
CA GLN A 487 -38.25 -25.41 -12.48
C GLN A 487 -37.85 -25.08 -13.92
N TRP A 488 -36.60 -25.35 -14.31
CA TRP A 488 -36.15 -25.13 -15.69
C TRP A 488 -36.92 -26.02 -16.67
N PHE A 489 -37.21 -27.27 -16.32
CA PHE A 489 -37.95 -28.20 -17.18
C PHE A 489 -39.40 -27.75 -17.30
N GLN A 490 -40.03 -27.35 -16.19
CA GLN A 490 -41.40 -26.83 -16.22
C GLN A 490 -41.52 -25.55 -17.04
N ALA A 491 -40.53 -24.66 -16.98
CA ALA A 491 -40.48 -23.46 -17.80
C ALA A 491 -40.43 -23.80 -19.30
N VAL A 492 -39.60 -24.79 -19.68
CA VAL A 492 -39.51 -25.23 -21.08
C VAL A 492 -40.75 -26.01 -21.52
N ALA A 493 -41.26 -26.92 -20.69
CA ALA A 493 -42.36 -27.82 -21.05
C ALA A 493 -43.74 -27.18 -21.06
N ARG A 494 -43.97 -26.14 -20.25
CA ARG A 494 -45.28 -25.46 -20.16
C ARG A 494 -45.35 -24.18 -20.99
N GLU A 495 -44.24 -23.47 -21.10
CA GLU A 495 -44.22 -22.14 -21.68
C GLU A 495 -43.47 -22.13 -23.03
N GLU A 496 -42.93 -23.27 -23.47
CA GLU A 496 -42.04 -23.42 -24.65
C GLU A 496 -40.86 -22.44 -24.62
N ARG A 497 -40.45 -22.04 -23.41
CA ARG A 497 -39.38 -21.07 -23.16
C ARG A 497 -38.04 -21.77 -22.95
N SER A 498 -36.97 -21.18 -23.44
CA SER A 498 -35.64 -21.51 -22.92
C SER A 498 -35.53 -21.14 -21.44
N ALA A 499 -34.85 -21.94 -20.65
CA ALA A 499 -34.57 -21.65 -19.24
C ALA A 499 -33.07 -21.63 -18.96
N VAL A 500 -32.64 -20.72 -18.10
CA VAL A 500 -31.27 -20.65 -17.56
C VAL A 500 -31.38 -20.77 -16.04
N THR A 501 -30.63 -21.69 -15.44
CA THR A 501 -30.64 -21.84 -13.97
C THR A 501 -29.71 -20.84 -13.30
N PRO A 502 -29.91 -20.54 -12.01
CA PRO A 502 -28.83 -20.02 -11.17
C PRO A 502 -27.62 -20.95 -11.20
N ILE A 503 -26.46 -20.42 -10.77
CA ILE A 503 -25.25 -21.21 -10.61
C ILE A 503 -25.44 -22.23 -9.49
N TYR A 504 -25.00 -23.45 -9.71
CA TYR A 504 -24.95 -24.52 -8.73
C TYR A 504 -23.65 -25.32 -8.88
N ASP A 505 -23.31 -26.11 -7.86
CA ASP A 505 -22.14 -26.98 -7.93
C ASP A 505 -22.48 -28.24 -8.71
N SER A 506 -21.70 -28.52 -9.76
CA SER A 506 -21.86 -29.70 -10.61
C SER A 506 -21.79 -30.98 -9.79
N LEU A 507 -22.74 -31.88 -10.01
CA LEU A 507 -22.69 -33.22 -9.43
C LEU A 507 -21.61 -34.10 -10.05
N LEU A 508 -21.04 -33.70 -11.20
CA LEU A 508 -20.01 -34.45 -11.93
C LEU A 508 -18.60 -33.97 -11.53
N THR A 509 -18.39 -32.66 -11.58
CA THR A 509 -17.07 -32.04 -11.40
C THR A 509 -16.89 -31.41 -10.01
N GLY A 510 -17.99 -31.02 -9.33
CA GLY A 510 -17.94 -30.18 -8.14
C GLY A 510 -17.61 -28.71 -8.44
N ASP A 511 -17.40 -28.37 -9.72
CA ASP A 511 -17.15 -27.00 -10.16
C ASP A 511 -18.48 -26.23 -10.29
N PRO A 512 -18.46 -24.90 -10.20
CA PRO A 512 -19.65 -24.10 -10.46
C PRO A 512 -20.08 -24.26 -11.92
N CYS A 513 -21.35 -24.63 -12.14
CA CYS A 513 -21.96 -24.75 -13.44
C CYS A 513 -23.38 -24.15 -13.44
N PHE A 514 -23.96 -24.02 -14.63
CA PHE A 514 -25.36 -23.63 -14.80
C PHE A 514 -25.96 -24.36 -16.00
N THR A 515 -27.26 -24.63 -15.95
CA THR A 515 -27.98 -25.28 -17.04
C THR A 515 -28.61 -24.27 -17.97
N ILE A 516 -28.49 -24.49 -19.27
CA ILE A 516 -29.40 -23.92 -20.27
C ILE A 516 -30.25 -25.04 -20.85
N ALA A 517 -31.57 -24.83 -20.85
CA ALA A 517 -32.52 -25.77 -21.40
C ALA A 517 -33.34 -25.12 -22.51
N VAL A 518 -33.55 -25.82 -23.63
CA VAL A 518 -34.30 -25.36 -24.80
C VAL A 518 -35.27 -26.46 -25.27
N ALA A 519 -36.45 -26.06 -25.75
CA ALA A 519 -37.44 -26.97 -26.28
C ALA A 519 -36.98 -27.60 -27.60
N VAL A 520 -37.17 -28.92 -27.74
CA VAL A 520 -37.00 -29.64 -29.00
C VAL A 520 -38.38 -29.86 -29.61
N GLN A 521 -38.57 -29.42 -30.84
CA GLN A 521 -39.83 -29.53 -31.58
C GLN A 521 -39.66 -30.45 -32.81
N ASP A 522 -40.71 -31.18 -33.17
CA ASP A 522 -40.77 -31.99 -34.39
C ASP A 522 -41.02 -31.14 -35.65
N THR A 523 -41.11 -31.80 -36.81
CA THR A 523 -41.38 -31.16 -38.11
C THR A 523 -42.77 -30.52 -38.22
N ALA A 524 -43.70 -30.86 -37.32
CA ALA A 524 -45.01 -30.23 -37.20
C ALA A 524 -45.02 -29.06 -36.20
N GLY A 525 -43.87 -28.73 -35.59
CA GLY A 525 -43.73 -27.68 -34.58
C GLY A 525 -44.23 -28.10 -33.20
N VAL A 526 -44.50 -29.39 -32.98
CA VAL A 526 -44.95 -29.91 -31.68
C VAL A 526 -43.74 -30.23 -30.83
N MET A 527 -43.71 -29.73 -29.60
CA MET A 527 -42.68 -30.08 -28.64
C MET A 527 -42.61 -31.59 -28.42
N VAL A 528 -41.42 -32.18 -28.55
CA VAL A 528 -41.15 -33.61 -28.35
C VAL A 528 -40.24 -33.88 -27.15
N GLY A 529 -39.49 -32.89 -26.70
CA GLY A 529 -38.62 -32.99 -25.53
C GLY A 529 -37.92 -31.68 -25.20
N THR A 530 -36.97 -31.75 -24.27
CA THR A 530 -36.14 -30.64 -23.83
C THR A 530 -34.68 -31.04 -23.86
N LEU A 531 -33.86 -30.25 -24.55
CA LEU A 531 -32.41 -30.36 -24.53
C LEU A 531 -31.88 -29.51 -23.38
N GLY A 532 -31.20 -30.13 -22.42
CA GLY A 532 -30.47 -29.45 -21.35
C GLY A 532 -28.96 -29.57 -21.60
N ILE A 533 -28.23 -28.48 -21.39
CA ILE A 533 -26.77 -28.49 -21.30
C ILE A 533 -26.35 -27.90 -19.97
N ASP A 534 -25.39 -28.52 -19.31
CA ASP A 534 -24.73 -27.96 -18.14
C ASP A 534 -23.38 -27.37 -18.58
N VAL A 535 -23.23 -26.06 -18.37
CA VAL A 535 -22.06 -25.27 -18.77
C VAL A 535 -21.14 -25.14 -17.57
N ASN A 536 -19.89 -25.61 -17.69
CA ASN A 536 -18.89 -25.45 -16.65
C ASN A 536 -18.34 -24.01 -16.67
N LEU A 537 -18.55 -23.28 -15.58
CA LEU A 537 -18.26 -21.85 -15.53
C LEU A 537 -16.76 -21.54 -15.61
N LEU A 538 -15.91 -22.42 -15.08
CA LEU A 538 -14.46 -22.24 -15.09
C LEU A 538 -13.86 -22.38 -16.49
N ASN A 539 -14.49 -23.21 -17.34
CA ASN A 539 -14.02 -23.51 -18.69
C ASN A 539 -14.77 -22.75 -19.78
N TRP A 540 -15.87 -22.08 -19.43
CA TRP A 540 -16.60 -21.19 -20.33
C TRP A 540 -15.76 -19.96 -20.65
N THR A 541 -14.87 -20.13 -21.62
CA THR A 541 -13.86 -19.16 -22.08
C THR A 541 -14.39 -18.25 -23.21
N ARG A 542 -15.68 -18.33 -23.55
CA ARG A 542 -16.33 -17.31 -24.39
C ARG A 542 -16.64 -16.08 -23.53
N ILE A 543 -15.57 -15.40 -23.16
CA ILE A 543 -15.53 -13.98 -22.77
C ILE A 543 -15.59 -13.15 -24.04
#